data_AF-L8WSR0-F1
#
_entry.id   AF-L8WSR0-F1
#
_cell.length_a   1.000
_cell.length_b   1.000
_cell.length_c   1.000
_cell.angle_alpha   90.00
_cell.angle_beta   90.00
_cell.angle_gamma   90.00
#
_symmetry.space_group_name_H-M   'P 1'
#
loop_
_entity.id
_entity.type
_entity.pdbx_description
1 polymer ?
#
loop_
_entity_poly.entity_id
_entity_poly.type
_entity_poly.pdbx_seq_one_letter_code
_entity_poly.pdbx_strand_id
1 'polypeptide(L)'
;MYINSETPGIPPQMGMKPMRGFCQRLKGKQGRFRGNLSGKRVDFSGRTVISPDPNLAIDEVAVPVRVAKILTYPCRVTAHNLTQMKQAVINGADVHPGANYIQTGDTGFRKYLKVLKPKLRAKLAEELKIGDLVDRHIVDGDIVLFNRQPSLHKLSIMCHRAKIRPWRTFRLNECACGPYGADFDGDEMNMHVPQTEEARTEAFILMNVRQNIVTPRNGEPIISAIQDFITASFLLSSKERFFDRRQFTQICSYLGDAELQIDIPPPTIIKPARLWTGKQIFNVLMKPNKASNVRVNVEARCSTMHKPNPKNFPSYMKPAPDLSPNDGWLVIVNSEIMCGVMDKATVGAGKKKSIFGVIIRDYGANEAAITMGRLAKLCARWLCE
;
A
#
# COMPACT_ATOMS: atom_id res chain seq x y z
N MET A 1 17.36 -27.21 -43.65
CA MET A 1 16.19 -26.49 -43.11
C MET A 1 15.63 -27.05 -41.78
N TYR A 2 15.77 -28.34 -41.45
CA TYR A 2 15.18 -28.93 -40.23
C TYR A 2 15.78 -28.40 -38.90
N ILE A 3 17.11 -28.30 -38.82
CA ILE A 3 17.80 -27.78 -37.62
C ILE A 3 17.77 -26.24 -37.61
N ASN A 4 18.29 -25.61 -38.67
CA ASN A 4 18.22 -24.19 -38.90
C ASN A 4 17.55 -23.93 -40.26
N SER A 5 16.43 -23.21 -40.24
CA SER A 5 15.71 -22.82 -41.46
C SER A 5 16.08 -21.43 -41.99
N GLU A 6 16.96 -20.69 -41.31
CA GLU A 6 17.44 -19.36 -41.68
C GLU A 6 18.96 -19.38 -41.89
N THR A 7 19.47 -20.42 -42.53
CA THR A 7 20.90 -20.50 -42.84
C THR A 7 21.23 -19.48 -43.94
N PRO A 8 22.25 -18.61 -43.77
CA PRO A 8 22.65 -17.67 -44.80
C PRO A 8 22.98 -18.38 -46.12
N GLY A 9 22.55 -17.82 -47.25
CA GLY A 9 22.87 -18.34 -48.59
C GLY A 9 21.91 -19.40 -49.15
N ILE A 10 20.89 -19.84 -48.40
CA ILE A 10 19.83 -20.73 -48.91
C ILE A 10 18.52 -19.93 -48.98
N PRO A 11 17.98 -19.63 -50.17
CA PRO A 11 16.73 -18.91 -50.28
C PRO A 11 15.57 -19.77 -49.72
N PRO A 12 14.62 -19.17 -48.98
CA PRO A 12 13.41 -19.88 -48.57
C PRO A 12 12.63 -20.30 -49.81
N GLN A 13 12.05 -21.51 -49.80
CA GLN A 13 11.23 -22.01 -50.91
C GLN A 13 10.07 -21.04 -51.18
N MET A 14 10.03 -20.48 -52.40
CA MET A 14 8.96 -19.58 -52.86
C MET A 14 7.61 -20.30 -52.81
N GLY A 15 6.60 -19.64 -52.23
CA GLY A 15 5.23 -20.14 -52.15
C GLY A 15 4.90 -20.98 -50.91
N MET A 16 5.88 -21.35 -50.07
CA MET A 16 5.64 -22.07 -48.81
C MET A 16 6.00 -21.23 -47.59
N LYS A 17 5.18 -21.27 -46.53
CA LYS A 17 5.52 -20.63 -45.25
C LYS A 17 6.83 -21.24 -44.72
N PRO A 18 7.81 -20.42 -44.30
CA PRO A 18 9.08 -20.93 -43.81
C PRO A 18 8.88 -21.82 -42.59
N MET A 19 9.38 -23.05 -42.66
CA MET A 19 9.28 -24.01 -41.57
C MET A 19 10.11 -23.53 -40.37
N ARG A 20 9.57 -23.61 -39.15
CA ARG A 20 10.33 -23.31 -37.92
C ARG A 20 11.20 -24.51 -37.53
N GLY A 21 12.49 -24.43 -37.89
CA GLY A 21 13.52 -25.35 -37.42
C GLY A 21 13.77 -25.24 -35.91
N PHE A 22 14.58 -26.14 -35.36
CA PHE A 22 14.91 -26.16 -33.93
C PHE A 22 15.53 -24.85 -33.45
N CYS A 23 16.49 -24.28 -34.20
CA CYS A 23 17.14 -23.04 -33.83
C CYS A 23 16.13 -21.88 -33.69
N GLN A 24 15.13 -21.80 -34.59
CA GLN A 24 14.06 -20.79 -34.55
C GLN A 24 13.12 -20.96 -33.36
N ARG A 25 12.92 -22.19 -32.87
CA ARG A 25 12.12 -22.46 -31.68
C ARG A 25 12.86 -22.08 -30.40
N LEU A 26 14.19 -22.15 -30.39
CA LEU A 26 15.02 -21.80 -29.24
C LEU A 26 15.34 -20.30 -29.18
N LYS A 27 15.69 -19.69 -30.32
CA LYS A 27 16.17 -18.29 -30.40
C LYS A 27 15.02 -17.27 -30.47
N GLY A 28 15.33 -16.03 -30.15
CA GLY A 28 14.42 -14.89 -30.26
C GLY A 28 13.52 -14.66 -29.04
N LYS A 29 12.75 -13.57 -29.06
CA LYS A 29 11.88 -13.15 -27.93
C LYS A 29 10.78 -14.17 -27.61
N GLN A 30 10.24 -14.83 -28.64
CA GLN A 30 9.21 -15.88 -28.51
C GLN A 30 9.81 -17.29 -28.49
N GLY A 31 11.14 -17.42 -28.42
CA GLY A 31 11.82 -18.70 -28.33
C GLY A 31 11.71 -19.32 -26.93
N ARG A 32 11.97 -20.62 -26.81
CA ARG A 32 11.81 -21.37 -25.55
C ARG A 32 12.58 -20.78 -24.38
N PHE A 33 13.82 -20.32 -24.59
CA PHE A 33 14.63 -19.74 -23.52
C PHE A 33 13.98 -18.50 -22.91
N ARG A 34 13.53 -17.55 -23.73
CA ARG A 34 12.96 -16.28 -23.24
C ARG A 34 11.48 -16.37 -22.87
N GLY A 35 10.70 -17.11 -23.65
CA GLY A 35 9.24 -17.16 -23.52
C GLY A 35 8.68 -18.28 -22.63
N ASN A 36 9.49 -19.29 -22.29
CA ASN A 36 9.04 -20.42 -21.47
C ASN A 36 9.94 -20.75 -20.26
N LEU A 37 11.25 -20.46 -20.33
CA LEU A 37 12.18 -20.76 -19.23
C LEU A 37 12.43 -19.54 -18.34
N SER A 38 13.02 -18.47 -18.88
CA SER A 38 13.30 -17.25 -18.09
C SER A 38 12.03 -16.51 -17.67
N GLY A 39 10.97 -16.59 -18.47
CA GLY A 39 9.65 -16.09 -18.14
C GLY A 39 8.61 -17.10 -18.62
N LYS A 40 7.54 -17.27 -17.84
CA LYS A 40 6.42 -18.15 -18.17
C LYS A 40 5.11 -17.54 -17.69
N ARG A 41 4.00 -18.02 -18.25
CA ARG A 41 2.67 -17.75 -17.69
C ARG A 41 2.52 -18.47 -16.37
N VAL A 42 1.83 -17.84 -15.42
CA VAL A 42 1.61 -18.34 -14.08
C VAL A 42 0.12 -18.34 -13.76
N ASP A 43 -0.32 -19.38 -13.07
CA ASP A 43 -1.67 -19.48 -12.53
C ASP A 43 -1.80 -18.64 -11.24
N PHE A 44 -2.99 -18.65 -10.63
CA PHE A 44 -3.30 -17.88 -9.41
C PHE A 44 -2.95 -16.40 -9.51
N SER A 45 -3.23 -15.82 -10.68
CA SER A 45 -3.04 -14.41 -10.97
C SER A 45 -4.34 -13.76 -11.44
N GLY A 46 -4.46 -12.46 -11.20
CA GLY A 46 -5.59 -11.62 -11.63
C GLY A 46 -5.10 -10.30 -12.20
N ARG A 47 -5.91 -9.68 -13.06
CA ARG A 47 -5.65 -8.35 -13.63
C ARG A 47 -6.97 -7.59 -13.72
N THR A 48 -6.97 -6.35 -13.26
CA THR A 48 -8.09 -5.42 -13.42
C THR A 48 -7.60 -3.98 -13.32
N VAL A 49 -8.48 -3.05 -13.66
CA VAL A 49 -8.26 -1.61 -13.53
C VAL A 49 -8.08 -1.23 -12.06
N ILE A 50 -7.22 -0.25 -11.79
CA ILE A 50 -7.01 0.30 -10.45
C ILE A 50 -7.87 1.54 -10.18
N SER A 51 -8.17 1.81 -8.91
CA SER A 51 -8.86 3.02 -8.46
C SER A 51 -8.29 3.50 -7.13
N PRO A 52 -8.34 4.80 -6.81
CA PRO A 52 -7.87 5.32 -5.54
C PRO A 52 -8.79 4.91 -4.39
N ASP A 53 -8.22 4.68 -3.20
CA ASP A 53 -8.97 4.57 -1.94
C ASP A 53 -8.10 5.06 -0.75
N PRO A 54 -8.30 6.31 -0.29
CA PRO A 54 -7.46 6.91 0.74
C PRO A 54 -7.77 6.36 2.15
N ASN A 55 -8.86 5.60 2.31
CA ASN A 55 -9.24 5.00 3.58
C ASN A 55 -8.50 3.68 3.85
N LEU A 56 -7.93 3.05 2.82
CA LEU A 56 -7.11 1.85 2.98
C LEU A 56 -5.77 2.18 3.62
N ALA A 57 -5.25 1.24 4.40
CA ALA A 57 -3.86 1.32 4.82
C ALA A 57 -2.93 1.19 3.60
N ILE A 58 -1.70 1.67 3.74
CA ILE A 58 -0.74 1.74 2.63
C ILE A 58 -0.29 0.35 2.15
N ASP A 59 -0.33 -0.65 3.03
CA ASP A 59 -0.05 -2.04 2.70
C ASP A 59 -1.31 -2.87 2.43
N GLU A 60 -2.48 -2.24 2.34
CA GLU A 60 -3.72 -2.92 1.97
C GLU A 60 -4.07 -2.65 0.50
N VAL A 61 -4.59 -3.69 -0.16
CA VAL A 61 -5.19 -3.57 -1.49
C VAL A 61 -6.61 -4.11 -1.46
N ALA A 62 -7.57 -3.32 -1.93
CA ALA A 62 -8.93 -3.79 -2.08
C ALA A 62 -9.02 -4.78 -3.24
N VAL A 63 -9.52 -5.98 -2.95
CA VAL A 63 -9.69 -7.05 -3.94
C VAL A 63 -11.20 -7.27 -4.17
N PRO A 64 -11.66 -7.25 -5.43
CA PRO A 64 -13.03 -7.61 -5.78
C PRO A 64 -13.44 -8.98 -5.27
N VAL A 65 -14.64 -9.11 -4.70
CA VAL A 65 -15.24 -10.41 -4.31
C VAL A 65 -15.20 -11.42 -5.47
N ARG A 66 -15.40 -10.95 -6.71
CA ARG A 66 -15.33 -11.81 -7.91
C ARG A 66 -13.95 -12.43 -8.10
N VAL A 67 -12.88 -11.68 -7.86
CA VAL A 67 -11.50 -12.16 -7.93
C VAL A 67 -11.20 -13.08 -6.75
N ALA A 68 -11.65 -12.70 -5.55
CA ALA A 68 -11.44 -13.46 -4.32
C ALA A 68 -12.07 -14.86 -4.32
N LYS A 69 -13.22 -15.04 -4.98
CA LYS A 69 -13.86 -16.37 -5.14
C LYS A 69 -13.14 -17.28 -6.13
N ILE A 70 -12.44 -16.71 -7.11
CA ILE A 70 -11.74 -17.47 -8.16
C ILE A 70 -10.36 -17.87 -7.67
N LEU A 71 -9.61 -16.91 -7.12
CA LEU A 71 -8.28 -17.15 -6.60
C LEU A 71 -8.40 -17.82 -5.23
N THR A 72 -7.72 -18.95 -5.07
CA THR A 72 -7.74 -19.72 -3.83
C THR A 72 -6.36 -19.82 -3.21
N TYR A 73 -6.36 -20.13 -1.92
CA TYR A 73 -5.18 -20.46 -1.16
C TYR A 73 -5.32 -21.86 -0.55
N PRO A 74 -4.36 -22.79 -0.80
CA PRO A 74 -4.38 -24.13 -0.23
C PRO A 74 -4.04 -24.04 1.26
N CYS A 75 -5.06 -24.07 2.10
CA CYS A 75 -4.89 -24.01 3.54
C CYS A 75 -4.88 -25.42 4.13
N ARG A 76 -3.79 -25.78 4.80
CA ARG A 76 -3.73 -27.04 5.56
C ARG A 76 -4.58 -26.92 6.82
N VAL A 77 -5.43 -27.91 7.04
CA VAL A 77 -6.31 -27.97 8.20
C VAL A 77 -5.48 -28.29 9.43
N THR A 78 -5.61 -27.45 10.44
CA THR A 78 -4.96 -27.52 11.75
C THR A 78 -6.01 -27.39 12.85
N ALA A 79 -5.66 -27.69 14.09
CA ALA A 79 -6.57 -27.52 15.22
C ALA A 79 -7.10 -26.08 15.35
N HIS A 80 -6.29 -25.08 14.97
CA HIS A 80 -6.65 -23.66 15.12
C HIS A 80 -7.60 -23.14 14.04
N ASN A 81 -7.52 -23.67 12.81
CA ASN A 81 -8.33 -23.19 11.68
C ASN A 81 -9.49 -24.13 11.31
N LEU A 82 -9.62 -25.29 11.97
CA LEU A 82 -10.61 -26.32 11.64
C LEU A 82 -12.02 -25.74 11.53
N THR A 83 -12.47 -24.97 12.52
CA THR A 83 -13.81 -24.36 12.53
C THR A 83 -14.03 -23.44 11.33
N GLN A 84 -13.03 -22.62 10.99
CA GLN A 84 -13.08 -21.71 9.85
C GLN A 84 -13.11 -22.49 8.52
N MET A 85 -12.31 -23.56 8.40
CA MET A 85 -12.27 -24.38 7.19
C MET A 85 -13.56 -25.16 7.00
N LYS A 86 -14.15 -25.70 8.07
CA LYS A 86 -15.48 -26.33 8.02
C LYS A 86 -16.53 -25.35 7.50
N GLN A 87 -16.54 -24.12 8.02
CA GLN A 87 -17.47 -23.10 7.53
C GLN A 87 -17.25 -22.74 6.05
N ALA A 88 -15.99 -22.61 5.62
CA ALA A 88 -15.66 -22.33 4.22
C ALA A 88 -16.14 -23.45 3.27
N VAL A 89 -16.00 -24.71 3.69
CA VAL A 89 -16.52 -25.87 2.95
C VAL A 89 -18.04 -25.87 2.87
N ILE A 90 -18.72 -25.56 3.99
CA ILE A 90 -20.19 -25.45 4.04
C ILE A 90 -20.66 -24.36 3.08
N ASN A 91 -20.03 -23.19 3.10
CA ASN A 91 -20.37 -22.06 2.21
C ASN A 91 -20.14 -22.41 0.73
N GLY A 92 -19.10 -23.18 0.43
CA GLY A 92 -18.78 -23.69 -0.91
C GLY A 92 -18.21 -22.62 -1.84
N ALA A 93 -18.31 -22.85 -3.15
CA ALA A 93 -17.61 -22.04 -4.15
C ALA A 93 -18.30 -20.69 -4.47
N ASP A 94 -19.62 -20.60 -4.26
CA ASP A 94 -20.41 -19.45 -4.73
C ASP A 94 -20.57 -18.34 -3.68
N VAL A 95 -20.39 -18.64 -2.39
CA VAL A 95 -20.52 -17.70 -1.27
C VAL A 95 -19.13 -17.38 -0.71
N HIS A 96 -18.81 -16.09 -0.55
CA HIS A 96 -17.59 -15.64 0.12
C HIS A 96 -17.91 -15.27 1.57
N PRO A 97 -17.10 -15.66 2.56
CA PRO A 97 -15.91 -16.50 2.47
C PRO A 97 -16.25 -17.99 2.28
N GLY A 98 -15.63 -18.66 1.30
CA GLY A 98 -15.92 -20.05 0.95
C GLY A 98 -14.70 -20.82 0.48
N ALA A 99 -14.91 -21.96 -0.18
CA ALA A 99 -13.85 -22.82 -0.72
C ALA A 99 -14.26 -23.49 -2.03
N ASN A 100 -13.28 -23.70 -2.90
CA ASN A 100 -13.50 -24.32 -4.22
C ASN A 100 -13.20 -25.81 -4.22
N TYR A 101 -12.17 -26.26 -3.51
CA TYR A 101 -11.75 -27.66 -3.49
C TYR A 101 -11.38 -28.13 -2.09
N ILE A 102 -11.52 -29.43 -1.86
CA ILE A 102 -10.96 -30.15 -0.71
C ILE A 102 -10.09 -31.28 -1.26
N GLN A 103 -8.93 -31.48 -0.65
CA GLN A 103 -8.06 -32.60 -0.91
C GLN A 103 -7.82 -33.35 0.40
N THR A 104 -8.20 -34.63 0.43
CA THR A 104 -7.96 -35.49 1.60
C THR A 104 -6.47 -35.81 1.71
N GLY A 105 -5.90 -35.71 2.90
CA GLY A 105 -4.46 -35.92 3.14
C GLY A 105 -3.97 -37.32 2.74
N ASP A 106 -4.81 -38.35 2.92
CA ASP A 106 -4.42 -39.76 2.74
C ASP A 106 -4.38 -40.19 1.26
N THR A 107 -5.36 -39.75 0.46
CA THR A 107 -5.54 -40.21 -0.93
C THR A 107 -5.10 -39.18 -1.97
N GLY A 108 -4.91 -37.92 -1.54
CA GLY A 108 -4.61 -36.81 -2.45
C GLY A 108 -5.74 -36.49 -3.44
N PHE A 109 -6.91 -37.11 -3.32
CA PHE A 109 -8.03 -36.90 -4.25
C PHE A 109 -8.68 -35.53 -4.01
N ARG A 110 -8.75 -34.72 -5.07
CA ARG A 110 -9.27 -33.35 -5.02
C ARG A 110 -10.74 -33.31 -5.45
N LYS A 111 -11.63 -32.97 -4.53
CA LYS A 111 -13.08 -32.84 -4.76
C LYS A 111 -13.44 -31.39 -5.05
N TYR A 112 -14.17 -31.15 -6.14
CA TYR A 112 -14.67 -29.82 -6.48
C TYR A 112 -16.01 -29.53 -5.80
N LEU A 113 -16.05 -28.50 -4.94
CA LEU A 113 -17.20 -28.22 -4.07
C LEU A 113 -18.42 -27.65 -4.80
N LYS A 114 -18.24 -27.00 -5.96
CA LYS A 114 -19.34 -26.36 -6.70
C LYS A 114 -20.39 -27.37 -7.20
N VAL A 115 -19.96 -28.59 -7.52
CA VAL A 115 -20.85 -29.64 -8.06
C VAL A 115 -21.65 -30.33 -6.93
N LEU A 116 -21.27 -30.11 -5.66
CA LEU A 116 -21.84 -30.82 -4.52
C LEU A 116 -23.05 -30.08 -3.93
N LYS A 117 -24.12 -30.86 -3.66
CA LYS A 117 -25.30 -30.36 -2.96
C LYS A 117 -24.94 -29.90 -1.53
N PRO A 118 -25.64 -28.90 -0.97
CA PRO A 118 -25.35 -28.37 0.37
C PRO A 118 -25.28 -29.44 1.48
N LYS A 119 -26.20 -30.43 1.46
CA LYS A 119 -26.20 -31.53 2.45
C LYS A 119 -24.91 -32.35 2.44
N LEU A 120 -24.36 -32.60 1.25
CA LEU A 120 -23.10 -33.36 1.10
C LEU A 120 -21.90 -32.51 1.52
N ARG A 121 -21.94 -31.18 1.28
CA ARG A 121 -20.91 -30.26 1.77
C ARG A 121 -20.85 -30.22 3.30
N ALA A 122 -22.00 -30.20 3.96
CA ALA A 122 -22.07 -30.27 5.42
C ALA A 122 -21.45 -31.57 5.96
N LYS A 123 -21.78 -32.71 5.36
CA LYS A 123 -21.18 -34.01 5.71
C LYS A 123 -19.66 -34.02 5.52
N LEU A 124 -19.16 -33.50 4.40
CA LEU A 124 -17.72 -33.39 4.14
C LEU A 124 -17.00 -32.46 5.11
N ALA A 125 -17.66 -31.38 5.57
CA ALA A 125 -17.11 -30.51 6.59
C ALA A 125 -17.02 -31.22 7.95
N GLU A 126 -17.99 -32.06 8.30
CA GLU A 126 -17.92 -32.88 9.52
C GLU A 126 -16.77 -33.88 9.47
N GLU A 127 -16.58 -34.53 8.32
CA GLU A 127 -15.51 -35.50 8.04
C GLU A 127 -14.11 -34.88 7.87
N LEU A 128 -13.99 -33.55 7.85
CA LEU A 128 -12.72 -32.85 7.64
C LEU A 128 -11.74 -33.11 8.79
N LYS A 129 -10.53 -33.57 8.46
CA LYS A 129 -9.50 -33.95 9.44
C LYS A 129 -8.31 -33.00 9.40
N ILE A 130 -7.55 -32.99 10.50
CA ILE A 130 -6.25 -32.31 10.56
C ILE A 130 -5.32 -32.95 9.53
N GLY A 131 -4.64 -32.13 8.74
CA GLY A 131 -3.77 -32.57 7.64
C GLY A 131 -4.42 -32.49 6.25
N ASP A 132 -5.75 -32.43 6.16
CA ASP A 132 -6.44 -32.19 4.88
C ASP A 132 -6.09 -30.80 4.32
N LEU A 133 -6.24 -30.62 3.01
CA LEU A 133 -6.03 -29.35 2.32
C LEU A 133 -7.37 -28.81 1.82
N VAL A 134 -7.64 -27.54 2.14
CA VAL A 134 -8.83 -26.81 1.68
C VAL A 134 -8.38 -25.61 0.86
N ASP A 135 -8.76 -25.60 -0.42
CA ASP A 135 -8.53 -24.47 -1.31
C ASP A 135 -9.61 -23.41 -1.06
N ARG A 136 -9.41 -22.65 0.00
CA ARG A 136 -10.30 -21.57 0.42
C ARG A 136 -10.16 -20.35 -0.49
N HIS A 137 -11.20 -19.55 -0.59
CA HIS A 137 -11.14 -18.22 -1.20
C HIS A 137 -10.14 -17.34 -0.46
N ILE A 138 -9.65 -16.31 -1.14
CA ILE A 138 -8.87 -15.24 -0.49
C ILE A 138 -9.78 -14.49 0.49
N VAL A 139 -9.27 -14.23 1.68
CA VAL A 139 -9.96 -13.48 2.73
C VAL A 139 -9.16 -12.25 3.14
N ASP A 140 -9.77 -11.41 3.96
CA ASP A 140 -9.11 -10.21 4.50
C ASP A 140 -7.83 -10.58 5.24
N GLY A 141 -6.76 -9.84 4.97
CA GLY A 141 -5.44 -10.04 5.57
C GLY A 141 -4.52 -11.02 4.82
N ASP A 142 -5.01 -11.71 3.79
CA ASP A 142 -4.16 -12.59 2.97
C ASP A 142 -3.08 -11.83 2.22
N ILE A 143 -1.93 -12.48 2.05
CA ILE A 143 -0.77 -11.90 1.39
C ILE A 143 -0.90 -12.05 -0.13
N VAL A 144 -0.79 -10.94 -0.85
CA VAL A 144 -0.83 -10.89 -2.30
C VAL A 144 0.33 -10.05 -2.83
N LEU A 145 0.90 -10.45 -3.97
CA LEU A 145 1.88 -9.67 -4.70
C LEU A 145 1.16 -8.80 -5.72
N PHE A 146 1.51 -7.52 -5.76
CA PHE A 146 0.88 -6.53 -6.62
C PHE A 146 1.93 -5.84 -7.49
N ASN A 147 1.67 -5.75 -8.79
CA ASN A 147 2.64 -5.36 -9.82
C ASN A 147 1.99 -4.46 -10.88
N ARG A 148 2.67 -3.38 -11.26
CA ARG A 148 2.38 -2.61 -12.48
C ARG A 148 3.41 -2.88 -13.58
N GLN A 149 2.92 -3.11 -14.79
CA GLN A 149 3.75 -3.18 -16.00
C GLN A 149 3.90 -1.77 -16.61
N PRO A 150 5.10 -1.37 -17.08
CA PRO A 150 6.38 -2.07 -17.04
C PRO A 150 7.05 -2.01 -15.65
N SER A 151 7.79 -3.06 -15.28
CA SER A 151 8.54 -3.10 -14.02
C SER A 151 9.99 -2.64 -14.24
N LEU A 152 10.35 -1.48 -13.72
CA LEU A 152 11.68 -0.86 -13.93
C LEU A 152 12.63 -1.10 -12.76
N HIS A 153 12.11 -1.29 -11.56
CA HIS A 153 12.90 -1.47 -10.35
C HIS A 153 12.19 -2.42 -9.38
N LYS A 154 12.90 -2.90 -8.35
CA LYS A 154 12.34 -3.89 -7.41
C LYS A 154 11.00 -3.48 -6.77
N LEU A 155 10.78 -2.18 -6.56
CA LEU A 155 9.56 -1.65 -5.94
C LEU A 155 8.33 -1.64 -6.86
N SER A 156 8.49 -2.01 -8.14
CA SER A 156 7.36 -2.15 -9.08
C SER A 156 6.55 -3.42 -8.82
N ILE A 157 7.04 -4.30 -7.94
CA ILE A 157 6.31 -5.43 -7.37
C ILE A 157 6.48 -5.44 -5.85
N MET A 158 5.38 -5.36 -5.12
CA MET A 158 5.40 -5.37 -3.65
C MET A 158 4.26 -6.23 -3.11
N CYS A 159 4.41 -6.64 -1.86
CA CYS A 159 3.44 -7.42 -1.12
C CYS A 159 2.45 -6.50 -0.40
N HIS A 160 1.16 -6.77 -0.58
CA HIS A 160 0.04 -6.14 0.11
C HIS A 160 -0.81 -7.18 0.84
N ARG A 161 -1.62 -6.71 1.78
CA ARG A 161 -2.71 -7.46 2.40
C ARG A 161 -3.99 -7.25 1.61
N ALA A 162 -4.65 -8.34 1.24
CA ALA A 162 -5.93 -8.28 0.57
C ALA A 162 -7.02 -7.77 1.52
N LYS A 163 -7.91 -6.93 1.02
CA LYS A 163 -9.13 -6.49 1.70
C LYS A 163 -10.30 -6.64 0.76
N ILE A 164 -11.22 -7.56 1.03
CA ILE A 164 -12.25 -7.94 0.08
C ILE A 164 -13.35 -6.88 0.03
N ARG A 165 -13.71 -6.45 -1.18
CA ARG A 165 -14.73 -5.41 -1.42
C ARG A 165 -15.66 -5.80 -2.58
N PRO A 166 -16.93 -5.33 -2.57
CA PRO A 166 -17.95 -5.75 -3.55
C PRO A 166 -17.69 -5.22 -4.97
N TRP A 167 -16.87 -4.19 -5.11
CA TRP A 167 -16.56 -3.50 -6.38
C TRP A 167 -15.69 -4.35 -7.31
N ARG A 168 -15.39 -3.84 -8.52
CA ARG A 168 -14.69 -4.59 -9.58
C ARG A 168 -13.23 -4.18 -9.82
N THR A 169 -12.82 -3.03 -9.31
CA THR A 169 -11.45 -2.52 -9.46
C THR A 169 -10.58 -2.92 -8.28
N PHE A 170 -9.27 -3.03 -8.52
CA PHE A 170 -8.32 -3.06 -7.42
C PHE A 170 -8.21 -1.65 -6.85
N ARG A 171 -8.18 -1.50 -5.52
CA ARG A 171 -7.96 -0.18 -4.92
C ARG A 171 -6.78 -0.16 -4.00
N LEU A 172 -6.04 0.94 -4.01
CA LEU A 172 -4.87 1.13 -3.19
C LEU A 172 -4.80 2.57 -2.72
N ASN A 173 -4.08 2.77 -1.62
CA ASN A 173 -3.78 4.11 -1.12
C ASN A 173 -2.87 4.85 -2.11
N GLU A 174 -3.19 6.10 -2.37
CA GLU A 174 -2.50 6.98 -3.32
C GLU A 174 -1.05 7.25 -2.91
N CYS A 175 -0.73 7.19 -1.61
CA CYS A 175 0.64 7.28 -1.13
C CYS A 175 1.55 6.17 -1.72
N ALA A 176 0.97 5.01 -2.05
CA ALA A 176 1.68 3.86 -2.61
C ALA A 176 1.82 3.91 -4.14
N CYS A 177 1.27 4.91 -4.83
CA CYS A 177 1.34 5.00 -6.30
C CYS A 177 2.75 5.35 -6.81
N GLY A 178 3.54 6.10 -6.04
CA GLY A 178 4.88 6.56 -6.43
C GLY A 178 5.80 5.42 -6.92
N PRO A 179 5.98 4.34 -6.15
CA PRO A 179 6.75 3.17 -6.60
C PRO A 179 6.21 2.47 -7.85
N TYR A 180 4.89 2.43 -8.04
CA TYR A 180 4.32 1.80 -9.22
C TYR A 180 4.37 2.70 -10.46
N GLY A 181 4.60 4.00 -10.28
CA GLY A 181 4.42 5.00 -11.31
C GLY A 181 3.00 4.99 -11.86
N ALA A 182 2.02 4.67 -11.00
CA ALA A 182 0.63 4.49 -11.37
C ALA A 182 -0.13 5.83 -11.38
N ASP A 183 -0.95 6.02 -12.41
CA ASP A 183 -1.88 7.13 -12.60
C ASP A 183 -3.27 6.54 -12.88
N PHE A 184 -4.29 6.99 -12.15
CA PHE A 184 -5.62 6.37 -12.17
C PHE A 184 -6.45 6.71 -13.43
N ASP A 185 -5.83 6.74 -14.60
CA ASP A 185 -6.41 7.16 -15.89
C ASP A 185 -6.98 5.99 -16.74
N GLY A 186 -7.02 4.78 -16.16
CA GLY A 186 -7.35 3.53 -16.85
C GLY A 186 -6.30 2.45 -16.69
N ASP A 187 -5.24 2.73 -15.90
CA ASP A 187 -4.21 1.78 -15.52
C ASP A 187 -4.75 0.42 -15.05
N GLU A 188 -4.10 -0.64 -15.51
CA GLU A 188 -4.34 -2.01 -15.07
C GLU A 188 -3.13 -2.57 -14.32
N MET A 189 -3.38 -3.23 -13.20
CA MET A 189 -2.32 -3.88 -12.41
C MET A 189 -2.59 -5.37 -12.24
N ASN A 190 -1.50 -6.11 -12.08
CA ASN A 190 -1.52 -7.56 -11.88
C ASN A 190 -1.43 -7.88 -10.38
N MET A 191 -2.17 -8.90 -9.98
CA MET A 191 -2.12 -9.50 -8.66
C MET A 191 -1.72 -10.97 -8.77
N HIS A 192 -0.85 -11.43 -7.89
CA HIS A 192 -0.45 -12.83 -7.77
C HIS A 192 -0.61 -13.30 -6.33
N VAL A 193 -1.03 -14.54 -6.15
CA VAL A 193 -1.35 -15.10 -4.82
C VAL A 193 -0.36 -16.21 -4.52
N PRO A 194 0.64 -15.98 -3.65
CA PRO A 194 1.59 -17.02 -3.25
C PRO A 194 0.86 -18.23 -2.66
N GLN A 195 1.17 -19.42 -3.16
CA GLN A 195 0.45 -20.65 -2.81
C GLN A 195 1.10 -21.43 -1.65
N THR A 196 2.34 -21.13 -1.28
CA THR A 196 3.04 -21.80 -0.17
C THR A 196 3.24 -20.85 1.01
N GLU A 197 3.28 -21.40 2.23
CA GLU A 197 3.53 -20.60 3.44
C GLU A 197 4.92 -19.95 3.42
N GLU A 198 5.92 -20.63 2.86
CA GLU A 198 7.27 -20.09 2.68
C GLU A 198 7.25 -18.85 1.79
N ALA A 199 6.60 -18.93 0.62
CA ALA A 199 6.51 -17.80 -0.30
C ALA A 199 5.67 -16.65 0.28
N ARG A 200 4.62 -16.94 1.07
CA ARG A 200 3.85 -15.91 1.79
C ARG A 200 4.72 -15.20 2.82
N THR A 201 5.51 -15.96 3.58
CA THR A 201 6.40 -15.42 4.62
C THR A 201 7.50 -14.58 4.00
N GLU A 202 8.13 -15.06 2.94
CA GLU A 202 9.16 -14.32 2.20
C GLU A 202 8.59 -13.00 1.62
N ALA A 203 7.45 -13.08 0.93
CA ALA A 203 6.77 -11.89 0.40
C ALA A 203 6.43 -10.89 1.52
N PHE A 204 5.90 -11.37 2.64
CA PHE A 204 5.49 -10.52 3.75
C PHE A 204 6.66 -9.86 4.49
N ILE A 205 7.79 -10.54 4.62
CA ILE A 205 8.96 -9.99 5.33
C ILE A 205 9.77 -9.08 4.40
N LEU A 206 10.05 -9.53 3.18
CA LEU A 206 11.01 -8.86 2.29
C LEU A 206 10.34 -7.86 1.32
N MET A 207 9.13 -8.18 0.85
CA MET A 207 8.47 -7.42 -0.22
C MET A 207 7.35 -6.51 0.29
N ASN A 208 7.04 -6.53 1.59
CA ASN A 208 5.95 -5.73 2.14
C ASN A 208 6.22 -4.24 1.94
N VAL A 209 5.16 -3.54 1.52
CA VAL A 209 5.15 -2.11 1.25
C VAL A 209 5.66 -1.31 2.44
N ARG A 210 5.31 -1.68 3.68
CA ARG A 210 5.78 -1.00 4.90
C ARG A 210 7.31 -1.01 4.99
N GLN A 211 7.93 -2.15 4.68
CA GLN A 211 9.39 -2.30 4.75
C GLN A 211 10.12 -1.70 3.54
N ASN A 212 9.39 -1.28 2.51
CA ASN A 212 9.92 -0.79 1.25
C ASN A 212 9.48 0.66 0.94
N ILE A 213 9.21 1.47 1.99
CA ILE A 213 8.88 2.89 1.87
C ILE A 213 10.03 3.70 1.24
N VAL A 214 11.27 3.28 1.48
CA VAL A 214 12.49 3.97 1.05
C VAL A 214 13.08 3.30 -0.19
N THR A 215 13.48 4.10 -1.18
CA THR A 215 14.11 3.57 -2.39
C THR A 215 15.58 3.17 -2.15
N PRO A 216 16.03 2.01 -2.68
CA PRO A 216 17.44 1.60 -2.55
C PRO A 216 18.41 2.51 -3.32
N ARG A 217 17.93 3.30 -4.29
CA ARG A 217 18.80 4.12 -5.16
C ARG A 217 19.54 5.21 -4.38
N ASN A 218 18.82 5.93 -3.54
CA ASN A 218 19.36 7.10 -2.83
C ASN A 218 18.96 7.15 -1.35
N GLY A 219 18.14 6.22 -0.87
CA GLY A 219 17.69 6.19 0.53
C GLY A 219 16.63 7.25 0.85
N GLU A 220 15.89 7.75 -0.15
CA GLU A 220 14.77 8.68 0.07
C GLU A 220 13.43 7.94 0.17
N PRO A 221 12.47 8.44 0.97
CA PRO A 221 11.10 7.96 0.94
C PRO A 221 10.47 8.17 -0.44
N ILE A 222 10.00 7.08 -1.06
CA ILE A 222 9.29 7.10 -2.34
C ILE A 222 7.77 6.96 -2.12
N ILE A 223 7.36 6.23 -1.08
CA ILE A 223 5.98 6.22 -0.58
C ILE A 223 5.80 7.41 0.34
N SER A 224 4.91 8.33 -0.02
CA SER A 224 4.74 9.62 0.66
C SER A 224 3.46 10.30 0.22
N ALA A 225 3.12 11.44 0.83
CA ALA A 225 1.98 12.25 0.41
C ALA A 225 2.16 12.78 -1.02
N ILE A 226 1.10 12.73 -1.81
CA ILE A 226 1.09 13.24 -3.19
C ILE A 226 -0.04 14.25 -3.39
N GLN A 227 0.14 15.16 -4.37
CA GLN A 227 -0.88 16.06 -4.91
C GLN A 227 -1.80 16.67 -3.83
N ASP A 228 -3.06 16.25 -3.77
CA ASP A 228 -4.08 16.78 -2.87
C ASP A 228 -3.72 16.64 -1.40
N PHE A 229 -3.00 15.57 -1.01
CA PHE A 229 -2.53 15.43 0.36
C PHE A 229 -1.51 16.50 0.73
N ILE A 230 -0.67 16.92 -0.22
CA ILE A 230 0.29 18.02 -0.01
C ILE A 230 -0.47 19.35 0.07
N THR A 231 -1.43 19.57 -0.82
CA THR A 231 -2.24 20.80 -0.83
C THR A 231 -3.03 20.97 0.46
N ALA A 232 -3.74 19.92 0.89
CA ALA A 232 -4.44 19.88 2.18
C ALA A 232 -3.49 20.16 3.33
N SER A 233 -2.33 19.50 3.34
CA SER A 233 -1.34 19.66 4.40
C SER A 233 -0.85 21.10 4.51
N PHE A 234 -0.57 21.73 3.36
CA PHE A 234 -0.10 23.11 3.29
C PHE A 234 -1.16 24.09 3.78
N LEU A 235 -2.40 23.92 3.32
CA LEU A 235 -3.52 24.78 3.72
C LEU A 235 -3.86 24.62 5.20
N LEU A 236 -3.87 23.39 5.73
CA LEU A 236 -4.12 23.12 7.15
C LEU A 236 -3.03 23.69 8.04
N SER A 237 -1.76 23.57 7.64
CA SER A 237 -0.62 24.02 8.46
C SER A 237 -0.34 25.53 8.41
N SER A 238 -1.13 26.30 7.67
CA SER A 238 -1.00 27.77 7.59
C SER A 238 -1.13 28.45 8.96
N LYS A 239 -0.39 29.54 9.16
CA LYS A 239 -0.46 30.39 10.37
C LYS A 239 -1.80 31.09 10.54
N GLU A 240 -2.55 31.27 9.46
CA GLU A 240 -3.81 32.03 9.45
C GLU A 240 -5.03 31.16 9.79
N ARG A 241 -4.85 29.83 9.91
CA ARG A 241 -5.92 28.88 10.18
C ARG A 241 -6.08 28.62 11.68
N PHE A 242 -7.24 29.03 12.20
CA PHE A 242 -7.66 28.78 13.57
C PHE A 242 -8.98 27.98 13.58
N PHE A 243 -9.11 27.09 14.55
CA PHE A 243 -10.26 26.22 14.72
C PHE A 243 -10.83 26.38 16.13
N ASP A 244 -12.15 26.41 16.23
CA ASP A 244 -12.82 26.26 17.53
C ASP A 244 -12.69 24.81 18.03
N ARG A 245 -13.11 24.56 19.28
CA ARG A 245 -13.02 23.21 19.86
C ARG A 245 -13.78 22.18 19.02
N ARG A 246 -14.96 22.53 18.48
CA ARG A 246 -15.83 21.62 17.74
C ARG A 246 -15.18 21.19 16.43
N GLN A 247 -14.72 22.15 15.64
CA GLN A 247 -14.00 21.94 14.38
C GLN A 247 -12.72 21.15 14.63
N PHE A 248 -11.92 21.53 15.63
CA PHE A 248 -10.69 20.81 15.95
C PHE A 248 -10.96 19.33 16.29
N THR A 249 -11.97 19.04 17.12
CA THR A 249 -12.34 17.66 17.45
C THR A 249 -12.87 16.88 16.26
N GLN A 250 -13.66 17.52 15.40
CA GLN A 250 -14.16 16.91 14.17
C GLN A 250 -13.00 16.52 13.25
N ILE A 251 -12.05 17.43 13.03
CA ILE A 251 -10.88 17.16 12.19
C ILE A 251 -10.00 16.05 12.79
N CYS A 252 -9.82 16.03 14.12
CA CYS A 252 -9.10 14.94 14.78
C CYS A 252 -9.77 13.57 14.58
N SER A 253 -11.10 13.50 14.51
CA SER A 253 -11.83 12.25 14.25
C SER A 253 -11.47 11.63 12.88
N TYR A 254 -11.05 12.45 11.91
CA TYR A 254 -10.68 12.01 10.56
C TYR A 254 -9.42 11.16 10.51
N LEU A 255 -8.52 11.29 11.50
CA LEU A 255 -7.23 10.59 11.53
C LEU A 255 -7.36 9.07 11.64
N GLY A 256 -8.39 8.58 12.34
CA GLY A 256 -8.47 7.18 12.76
C GLY A 256 -9.88 6.61 12.78
N ASP A 257 -10.75 7.07 11.89
CA ASP A 257 -12.14 6.59 11.76
C ASP A 257 -12.92 6.68 13.09
N ALA A 258 -12.58 7.67 13.93
CA ALA A 258 -13.07 7.82 15.30
C ALA A 258 -12.77 6.65 16.28
N GLU A 259 -11.96 5.67 15.90
CA GLU A 259 -11.52 4.57 16.78
C GLU A 259 -10.26 4.92 17.59
N LEU A 260 -9.49 5.91 17.12
CA LEU A 260 -8.25 6.34 17.76
C LEU A 260 -8.52 7.23 18.98
N GLN A 261 -8.06 6.80 20.15
CA GLN A 261 -8.04 7.64 21.35
C GLN A 261 -7.04 8.78 21.18
N ILE A 262 -7.54 10.02 21.25
CA ILE A 262 -6.77 11.25 21.02
C ILE A 262 -6.78 12.11 22.28
N ASP A 263 -5.60 12.54 22.72
CA ASP A 263 -5.44 13.54 23.77
C ASP A 263 -5.50 14.94 23.14
N ILE A 264 -6.61 15.65 23.34
CA ILE A 264 -6.79 17.00 22.79
C ILE A 264 -5.80 17.96 23.49
N PRO A 265 -4.89 18.62 22.74
CA PRO A 265 -3.94 19.55 23.33
C PRO A 265 -4.64 20.83 23.85
N PRO A 266 -3.99 21.61 24.73
CA PRO A 266 -4.51 22.91 25.13
C PRO A 266 -4.61 23.87 23.91
N PRO A 267 -5.59 24.78 23.87
CA PRO A 267 -5.71 25.76 22.79
C PRO A 267 -4.51 26.71 22.79
N THR A 268 -4.04 27.11 21.60
CA THR A 268 -2.95 28.09 21.46
C THR A 268 -3.40 29.48 21.93
N ILE A 269 -4.63 29.88 21.59
CA ILE A 269 -5.22 31.15 22.03
C ILE A 269 -6.27 30.83 23.08
N ILE A 270 -6.19 31.45 24.26
CA ILE A 270 -7.14 31.24 25.37
C ILE A 270 -8.19 32.36 25.42
N LYS A 271 -7.78 33.61 25.14
CA LYS A 271 -8.62 34.80 25.09
C LYS A 271 -8.36 35.54 23.77
N PRO A 272 -9.37 36.14 23.13
CA PRO A 272 -10.77 36.25 23.57
C PRO A 272 -11.58 34.95 23.43
N ALA A 273 -11.16 34.04 22.57
CA ALA A 273 -11.78 32.72 22.38
C ALA A 273 -10.73 31.60 22.44
N ARG A 274 -11.17 30.39 22.81
CA ARG A 274 -10.31 29.20 22.80
C ARG A 274 -10.14 28.69 21.37
N LEU A 275 -8.98 28.93 20.78
CA LEU A 275 -8.68 28.55 19.40
C LEU A 275 -7.45 27.67 19.31
N TRP A 276 -7.54 26.66 18.45
CA TRP A 276 -6.46 25.77 18.08
C TRP A 276 -5.91 26.15 16.71
N THR A 277 -4.61 25.99 16.53
CA THR A 277 -3.99 26.21 15.21
C THR A 277 -4.03 24.92 14.40
N GLY A 278 -3.99 25.02 13.07
CA GLY A 278 -3.91 23.83 12.23
C GLY A 278 -2.60 23.05 12.39
N LYS A 279 -1.52 23.70 12.85
CA LYS A 279 -0.28 23.02 13.26
C LYS A 279 -0.52 22.01 14.39
N GLN A 280 -1.39 22.31 15.36
CA GLN A 280 -1.70 21.39 16.46
C GLN A 280 -2.37 20.09 15.97
N ILE A 281 -3.05 20.11 14.83
CA ILE A 281 -3.64 18.90 14.22
C ILE A 281 -2.51 17.94 13.80
N PHE A 282 -1.43 18.45 13.23
CA PHE A 282 -0.28 17.63 12.86
C PHE A 282 0.51 17.13 14.06
N ASN A 283 0.50 17.86 15.19
CA ASN A 283 1.06 17.35 16.45
C ASN A 283 0.33 16.07 16.88
N VAL A 284 -1.00 16.10 16.85
CA VAL A 284 -1.87 14.94 17.13
C VAL A 284 -1.67 13.82 16.10
N LEU A 285 -1.51 14.17 14.82
CA LEU A 285 -1.24 13.20 13.75
C LEU A 285 0.03 12.38 14.02
N MET A 286 1.11 13.05 14.44
CA MET A 286 2.39 12.41 14.79
C MET A 286 2.30 11.66 16.13
N LYS A 287 1.67 12.26 17.14
CA LYS A 287 1.55 11.72 18.49
C LYS A 287 0.11 11.91 19.01
N PRO A 288 -0.77 10.91 18.80
CA PRO A 288 -2.19 11.07 19.09
C PRO A 288 -2.52 11.08 20.59
N ASN A 289 -1.74 10.36 21.40
CA ASN A 289 -1.97 10.23 22.83
C ASN A 289 -0.65 10.03 23.60
N LYS A 290 -0.72 10.11 24.93
CA LYS A 290 0.41 9.90 25.84
C LYS A 290 1.00 8.49 25.79
N ALA A 291 0.22 7.49 25.35
CA ALA A 291 0.71 6.13 25.18
C ALA A 291 1.63 6.00 23.95
N SER A 292 1.52 6.90 22.98
CA SER A 292 2.44 6.97 21.84
C SER A 292 3.81 7.49 22.28
N ASN A 293 4.85 6.68 22.03
CA ASN A 293 6.24 7.03 22.33
C ASN A 293 6.91 7.88 21.22
N VAL A 294 6.17 8.25 20.18
CA VAL A 294 6.70 8.99 19.02
C VAL A 294 6.99 10.44 19.40
N ARG A 295 8.26 10.85 19.26
CA ARG A 295 8.79 12.20 19.53
C ARG A 295 9.65 12.64 18.35
N VAL A 296 8.99 13.12 17.30
CA VAL A 296 9.67 13.56 16.09
C VAL A 296 10.43 14.86 16.36
N ASN A 297 11.70 14.90 15.97
CA ASN A 297 12.52 16.10 15.97
C ASN A 297 13.06 16.32 14.56
N VAL A 298 12.67 17.41 13.91
CA VAL A 298 13.12 17.71 12.54
C VAL A 298 13.21 19.21 12.30
N GLU A 299 14.30 19.61 11.65
CA GLU A 299 14.46 20.94 11.07
C GLU A 299 14.65 20.80 9.56
N ALA A 300 13.76 21.42 8.80
CA ALA A 300 13.74 21.28 7.35
C ALA A 300 13.33 22.59 6.65
N ARG A 301 14.04 22.90 5.56
CA ARG A 301 13.66 23.98 4.66
C ARG A 301 12.46 23.57 3.81
N CYS A 302 11.39 24.37 3.85
CA CYS A 302 10.25 24.21 2.95
C CYS A 302 10.66 24.52 1.50
N SER A 303 9.81 24.14 0.55
CA SER A 303 10.00 24.36 -0.89
C SER A 303 10.10 25.84 -1.21
N THR A 304 9.25 26.66 -0.59
CA THR A 304 9.29 28.11 -0.65
C THR A 304 9.74 28.68 0.70
N MET A 305 10.95 29.22 0.75
CA MET A 305 11.49 29.88 1.94
C MET A 305 11.97 31.27 1.59
N HIS A 306 11.40 32.28 2.25
CA HIS A 306 11.90 33.64 2.23
C HIS A 306 12.88 33.82 3.36
N LYS A 307 14.11 34.23 3.04
CA LYS A 307 15.11 34.53 4.06
C LYS A 307 14.65 35.75 4.86
N PRO A 308 14.77 35.74 6.19
CA PRO A 308 14.49 36.92 6.99
C PRO A 308 15.43 38.06 6.59
N ASN A 309 14.88 39.25 6.38
CA ASN A 309 15.66 40.43 6.05
C ASN A 309 16.33 40.98 7.33
N PRO A 310 17.67 41.01 7.44
CA PRO A 310 18.35 41.50 8.64
C PRO A 310 17.97 42.93 9.04
N LYS A 311 17.53 43.76 8.08
CA LYS A 311 17.08 45.14 8.34
C LYS A 311 15.85 45.23 9.24
N ASN A 312 15.05 44.16 9.33
CA ASN A 312 13.83 44.13 10.14
C ASN A 312 14.08 43.71 11.59
N PHE A 313 15.33 43.39 11.94
CA PHE A 313 15.72 42.91 13.26
C PHE A 313 16.74 43.86 13.89
N PRO A 314 16.87 43.88 15.23
CA PRO A 314 17.89 44.67 15.91
C PRO A 314 19.29 44.37 15.36
N SER A 315 20.14 45.39 15.26
CA SER A 315 21.47 45.30 14.63
C SER A 315 22.41 44.25 15.24
N TYR A 316 22.19 43.89 16.51
CA TYR A 316 22.94 42.85 17.22
C TYR A 316 22.43 41.42 16.97
N MET A 317 21.28 41.26 16.30
CA MET A 317 20.65 39.96 16.07
C MET A 317 20.85 39.48 14.64
N LYS A 318 21.45 38.30 14.48
CA LYS A 318 21.45 37.59 13.19
C LYS A 318 20.17 36.75 13.10
N PRO A 319 19.23 37.06 12.18
CA PRO A 319 17.96 36.37 12.16
C PRO A 319 18.15 34.90 11.76
N ALA A 320 17.61 34.01 12.59
CA ALA A 320 17.65 32.58 12.35
C ALA A 320 16.66 32.15 11.23
N PRO A 321 16.90 31.02 10.56
CA PRO A 321 16.06 30.57 9.43
C PRO A 321 14.57 30.37 9.77
N ASP A 322 14.26 30.05 11.03
CA ASP A 322 12.92 29.87 11.59
C ASP A 322 12.09 31.16 11.67
N LEU A 323 12.74 32.33 11.63
CA LEU A 323 12.09 33.65 11.52
C LEU A 323 11.69 34.01 10.09
N SER A 324 11.57 33.01 9.23
CA SER A 324 11.15 33.18 7.83
C SER A 324 9.79 33.89 7.76
N PRO A 325 9.67 35.02 7.03
CA PRO A 325 8.42 35.78 6.96
C PRO A 325 7.22 34.98 6.43
N ASN A 326 7.47 34.06 5.50
CA ASN A 326 6.44 33.21 4.91
C ASN A 326 6.27 31.86 5.63
N ASP A 327 6.83 31.70 6.84
CA ASP A 327 6.84 30.42 7.56
C ASP A 327 7.51 29.29 6.76
N GLY A 328 8.53 29.60 5.96
CA GLY A 328 9.17 28.66 5.04
C GLY A 328 10.23 27.75 5.66
N TRP A 329 10.26 27.62 6.99
CA TRP A 329 11.22 26.79 7.72
C TRP A 329 10.49 25.97 8.78
N LEU A 330 10.50 24.65 8.63
CA LEU A 330 9.81 23.71 9.51
C LEU A 330 10.72 23.32 10.67
N VAL A 331 10.22 23.51 11.88
CA VAL A 331 10.86 23.05 13.12
C VAL A 331 9.83 22.26 13.91
N ILE A 332 10.13 20.98 14.16
CA ILE A 332 9.36 20.10 15.03
C ILE A 332 10.26 19.67 16.17
N VAL A 333 9.76 19.82 17.40
CA VAL A 333 10.44 19.39 18.62
C VAL A 333 9.49 18.49 19.40
N ASN A 334 9.90 17.26 19.70
CA ASN A 334 9.11 16.28 20.46
C ASN A 334 7.68 16.04 19.91
N SER A 335 7.52 15.99 18.59
CA SER A 335 6.22 15.90 17.88
C SER A 335 5.33 17.15 18.02
N GLU A 336 5.91 18.30 18.37
CA GLU A 336 5.23 19.60 18.38
C GLU A 336 5.85 20.53 17.34
N ILE A 337 5.03 21.05 16.43
CA ILE A 337 5.46 22.00 15.40
C ILE A 337 5.57 23.37 16.03
N MET A 338 6.78 23.92 16.01
CA MET A 338 7.09 25.25 16.53
C MET A 338 6.85 26.32 15.47
N CYS A 339 7.31 26.06 14.25
CA CYS A 339 7.10 26.92 13.09
C CYS A 339 7.18 26.09 11.80
N GLY A 340 6.73 26.69 10.69
CA GLY A 340 6.76 26.08 9.37
C GLY A 340 5.43 25.54 8.87
N VAL A 341 5.41 25.24 7.57
CA VAL A 341 4.27 24.64 6.88
C VAL A 341 4.60 23.22 6.41
N MET A 342 3.56 22.42 6.21
CA MET A 342 3.62 21.06 5.67
C MET A 342 3.45 21.12 4.17
N ASP A 343 4.53 20.89 3.44
CA ASP A 343 4.61 21.04 1.99
C ASP A 343 5.31 19.83 1.35
N LYS A 344 5.57 19.87 0.04
CA LYS A 344 6.24 18.77 -0.66
C LYS A 344 7.60 18.40 -0.05
N ALA A 345 8.34 19.38 0.49
CA ALA A 345 9.65 19.12 1.08
C ALA A 345 9.59 18.37 2.42
N THR A 346 8.47 18.44 3.13
CA THR A 346 8.34 17.97 4.51
C THR A 346 7.48 16.71 4.62
N VAL A 347 6.42 16.59 3.81
CA VAL A 347 5.52 15.42 3.77
C VAL A 347 5.58 14.62 2.45
N GLY A 348 6.16 15.19 1.39
CA GLY A 348 6.24 14.56 0.06
C GLY A 348 7.51 13.74 -0.19
N ALA A 349 7.57 13.15 -1.38
CA ALA A 349 8.72 12.36 -1.84
C ALA A 349 9.96 13.22 -2.13
N GLY A 350 11.13 12.57 -2.07
CA GLY A 350 12.38 13.12 -2.62
C GLY A 350 13.23 13.93 -1.64
N LYS A 351 12.91 13.92 -0.34
CA LYS A 351 13.80 14.44 0.71
C LYS A 351 13.92 13.47 1.88
N LYS A 352 15.17 13.21 2.28
CA LYS A 352 15.50 12.41 3.47
C LYS A 352 15.07 13.06 4.77
N LYS A 353 15.23 14.38 4.87
CA LYS A 353 14.81 15.20 6.01
C LYS A 353 13.32 15.57 5.91
N SER A 354 12.48 14.55 5.71
CA SER A 354 11.02 14.67 5.77
C SER A 354 10.51 14.08 7.08
N ILE A 355 9.27 14.40 7.45
CA ILE A 355 8.65 13.90 8.68
C ILE A 355 8.60 12.37 8.65
N PHE A 356 8.16 11.80 7.53
CA PHE A 356 8.13 10.36 7.35
C PHE A 356 9.53 9.75 7.34
N GLY A 357 10.52 10.41 6.71
CA GLY A 357 11.91 9.96 6.76
C GLY A 357 12.46 9.84 8.18
N VAL A 358 12.17 10.81 9.04
CA VAL A 358 12.59 10.79 10.46
C VAL A 358 11.84 9.72 11.24
N ILE A 359 10.52 9.59 11.05
CA ILE A 359 9.73 8.54 11.73
C ILE A 359 10.21 7.14 11.35
N ILE A 360 10.49 6.89 10.06
CA ILE A 360 11.01 5.59 9.60
C ILE A 360 12.33 5.26 10.28
N ARG A 361 13.24 6.24 10.36
CA ARG A 361 14.58 6.06 10.93
C ARG A 361 14.54 5.81 12.44
N ASP A 362 13.72 6.59 13.16
CA ASP A 362 13.78 6.62 14.63
C ASP A 362 12.75 5.69 15.30
N TYR A 363 11.62 5.43 14.63
CA TYR A 363 10.49 4.64 15.18
C TYR A 363 10.09 3.44 14.30
N GLY A 364 10.67 3.33 13.10
CA GLY A 364 10.47 2.20 12.21
C GLY A 364 9.36 2.40 11.18
N ALA A 365 9.33 1.47 10.22
CA ALA A 365 8.44 1.46 9.07
C ALA A 365 6.94 1.41 9.42
N ASN A 366 6.57 0.70 10.49
CA ASN A 366 5.16 0.52 10.86
C ASN A 366 4.54 1.85 11.33
N GLU A 367 5.23 2.59 12.21
CA GLU A 367 4.75 3.90 12.68
C GLU A 367 4.65 4.91 11.55
N ALA A 368 5.61 4.88 10.62
CA ALA A 368 5.56 5.73 9.44
C ALA A 368 4.36 5.42 8.54
N ALA A 369 4.09 4.14 8.28
CA ALA A 369 2.93 3.71 7.48
C ALA A 369 1.60 4.10 8.14
N ILE A 370 1.49 3.93 9.46
CA ILE A 370 0.30 4.37 10.22
C ILE A 370 0.13 5.88 10.12
N THR A 371 1.19 6.64 10.33
CA THR A 371 1.16 8.12 10.29
C THR A 371 0.80 8.64 8.90
N MET A 372 1.34 8.02 7.84
CA MET A 372 0.95 8.34 6.47
C MET A 372 -0.52 7.99 6.19
N GLY A 373 -1.02 6.86 6.71
CA GLY A 373 -2.44 6.49 6.61
C GLY A 373 -3.35 7.50 7.31
N ARG A 374 -2.97 8.01 8.49
CA ARG A 374 -3.68 9.10 9.18
C ARG A 374 -3.71 10.36 8.33
N LEU A 375 -2.58 10.72 7.70
CA LEU A 375 -2.49 11.88 6.82
C LEU A 375 -3.41 11.74 5.60
N ALA A 376 -3.39 10.59 4.92
CA ALA A 376 -4.25 10.34 3.76
C ALA A 376 -5.73 10.51 4.10
N LYS A 377 -6.19 9.90 5.21
CA LYS A 377 -7.57 10.03 5.69
C LYS A 377 -7.93 11.47 6.08
N LEU A 378 -7.06 12.14 6.83
CA LEU A 378 -7.25 13.54 7.24
C LEU A 378 -7.43 14.43 6.02
N CYS A 379 -6.49 14.38 5.09
CA CYS A 379 -6.47 15.27 3.93
C CYS A 379 -7.66 15.01 3.01
N ALA A 380 -7.98 13.73 2.75
CA ALA A 380 -9.11 13.36 1.90
C ALA A 380 -10.45 13.83 2.48
N ARG A 381 -10.65 13.73 3.80
CA ARG A 381 -11.92 14.13 4.44
C ARG A 381 -12.04 15.63 4.58
N TRP A 382 -10.96 16.29 4.99
CA TRP A 382 -10.96 17.72 5.25
C TRP A 382 -11.10 18.57 3.98
N LEU A 383 -10.53 18.14 2.84
CA LEU A 383 -10.71 18.86 1.57
C LEU A 383 -12.14 18.74 1.00
N CYS A 384 -12.91 17.74 1.44
CA CYS A 384 -14.28 17.54 0.99
C CYS A 384 -15.31 18.32 1.81
N GLU A 385 -14.91 18.91 2.94
CA GLU A 385 -15.69 19.91 3.69
C GLU A 385 -15.47 21.31 3.12
#